data_AF-A0A1M6NYH6-F1
#
_entry.id   AF-A0A1M6NYH6-F1
#
_cell.length_a   1.000
_cell.length_b   1.000
_cell.length_c   1.000
_cell.angle_alpha   90.00
_cell.angle_beta   90.00
_cell.angle_gamma   90.00
#
_symmetry.space_group_name_H-M   'P 1'
#
loop_
_entity.id
_entity.type
_entity.pdbx_description
1 polymer ?
#
loop_
_entity_poly.entity_id
_entity_poly.type
_entity_poly.pdbx_seq_one_letter_code
_entity_poly.pdbx_strand_id
1 'polypeptide(L)'
;MWKIIFTSFWIVFIAELGDKTQLQTMLLATQTKSIWGVFIGASLALVLSALIGVLASTYITKLIPPSYLQFAAGSAFIIIGILTLLDKI
;
A
#
# COMPACT_ATOMS: atom_id res chain seq x y z
N MET A 1 9.94 19.11 -9.56
CA MET A 1 8.62 18.58 -9.19
C MET A 1 8.22 17.37 -10.04
N TRP A 2 8.17 17.51 -11.36
CA TRP A 2 7.72 16.45 -12.28
C TRP A 2 8.48 15.12 -12.17
N LYS A 3 9.80 15.19 -11.93
CA LYS A 3 10.66 14.02 -11.70
C LYS A 3 10.23 13.20 -10.48
N ILE A 4 9.88 13.86 -9.36
CA ILE A 4 9.48 13.20 -8.12
C ILE A 4 8.16 12.46 -8.33
N ILE A 5 7.19 13.10 -8.99
CA ILE A 5 5.88 12.51 -9.28
C ILE A 5 6.06 11.22 -10.09
N PHE A 6 6.84 11.25 -11.18
CA PHE A 6 7.06 10.05 -11.99
C PHE A 6 7.86 8.97 -11.27
N THR A 7 8.90 9.33 -10.52
CA THR A 7 9.68 8.34 -9.78
C THR A 7 8.83 7.66 -8.71
N SER A 8 8.07 8.43 -7.92
CA SER A 8 7.16 7.86 -6.92
C SER A 8 6.06 7.02 -7.56
N PHE A 9 5.47 7.48 -8.68
CA PHE A 9 4.46 6.72 -9.41
C PHE A 9 5.01 5.35 -9.84
N TRP A 10 6.16 5.31 -10.52
CA TRP A 10 6.71 4.05 -11.02
C TRP A 10 7.15 3.10 -9.90
N ILE A 11 7.73 3.62 -8.81
CA ILE A 11 8.09 2.81 -7.64
C ILE A 11 6.84 2.15 -7.05
N VAL A 12 5.80 2.92 -6.78
CA VAL A 12 4.56 2.40 -6.19
C VAL A 12 3.84 1.48 -7.18
N PHE A 13 3.77 1.85 -8.45
CA PHE A 13 3.15 1.04 -9.48
C PHE A 13 3.79 -0.34 -9.58
N ILE A 14 5.12 -0.42 -9.64
CA ILE A 14 5.83 -1.71 -9.68
C ILE A 14 5.67 -2.48 -8.37
N ALA A 15 5.67 -1.80 -7.22
CA ALA A 15 5.50 -2.44 -5.92
C ALA A 15 4.11 -3.07 -5.72
N GLU A 16 3.07 -2.45 -6.28
CA GLU A 16 1.68 -2.88 -6.15
C GLU A 16 1.23 -3.83 -7.28
N LEU A 17 2.02 -3.97 -8.35
CA LEU A 17 1.69 -4.83 -9.50
C LEU A 17 1.59 -6.30 -9.09
N GLY A 18 0.43 -6.91 -9.32
CA GLY A 18 0.20 -8.33 -9.06
C GLY A 18 -0.09 -8.66 -7.59
N ASP A 19 -0.37 -7.66 -6.76
CA ASP A 19 -0.76 -7.90 -5.36
C ASP A 19 -2.16 -8.55 -5.26
N LYS A 20 -2.41 -9.21 -4.12
CA LYS A 20 -3.69 -9.84 -3.76
C LYS A 20 -4.87 -8.88 -3.90
N THR A 21 -4.68 -7.59 -3.62
CA THR A 21 -5.73 -6.57 -3.80
C THR A 21 -6.16 -6.43 -5.27
N GLN A 22 -5.24 -6.56 -6.23
CA GLN A 22 -5.57 -6.53 -7.66
C GLN A 22 -6.38 -7.76 -8.07
N LEU A 23 -6.03 -8.95 -7.58
CA LEU A 23 -6.82 -10.16 -7.84
C LEU A 23 -8.23 -10.06 -7.23
N GLN A 24 -8.37 -9.49 -6.03
CA GLN A 24 -9.67 -9.27 -5.40
C GLN A 24 -10.53 -8.29 -6.20
N THR A 25 -9.95 -7.19 -6.69
CA THR A 25 -10.70 -6.22 -7.51
C THR A 25 -11.11 -6.81 -8.86
N MET A 26 -10.27 -7.64 -9.49
CA MET A 26 -10.63 -8.39 -10.69
C MET A 26 -11.77 -9.38 -10.44
N LEU A 27 -11.73 -10.13 -9.33
CA LEU A 27 -12.81 -11.03 -8.94
C LEU A 27 -14.13 -10.28 -8.66
N LEU A 28 -14.05 -9.12 -8.02
CA LEU A 28 -15.24 -8.29 -7.76
C LEU A 28 -15.84 -7.77 -9.08
N ALA A 29 -14.99 -7.43 -10.05
CA ALA A 29 -15.40 -6.99 -11.37
C ALA A 29 -16.09 -8.10 -12.18
N THR A 30 -15.70 -9.36 -12.01
CA THR A 30 -16.37 -10.49 -12.67
C THR A 30 -17.70 -10.88 -12.00
N GLN A 31 -17.82 -10.68 -10.69
CA GLN A 31 -19.04 -11.02 -9.94
C GLN A 31 -20.13 -9.91 -10.02
N THR A 32 -19.75 -8.67 -10.32
CA THR A 32 -20.66 -7.52 -10.33
C THR A 32 -21.06 -7.15 -11.76
N LYS A 33 -22.36 -6.82 -11.99
CA LYS A 33 -22.83 -6.35 -13.30
C LYS A 33 -22.29 -4.97 -13.73
N SER A 34 -21.66 -4.23 -12.81
CA SER A 34 -21.17 -2.86 -13.01
C SER A 34 -19.65 -2.79 -12.91
N ILE A 35 -18.97 -3.00 -14.04
CA ILE A 35 -17.51 -2.92 -14.17
C ILE A 35 -17.01 -1.51 -13.80
N TRP A 36 -17.72 -0.48 -14.25
CA TRP A 36 -17.37 0.92 -13.96
C TRP A 36 -17.50 1.27 -12.47
N GLY A 37 -18.49 0.71 -11.77
CA GLY A 37 -18.65 0.90 -10.32
C GLY A 37 -17.48 0.30 -9.53
N VAL A 38 -17.06 -0.91 -9.91
CA VAL A 38 -15.89 -1.57 -9.30
C VAL A 38 -14.61 -0.78 -9.59
N PHE A 39 -14.41 -0.32 -10.83
CA PHE A 39 -13.25 0.48 -11.20
C PHE A 39 -13.14 1.78 -10.39
N ILE A 40 -14.22 2.56 -10.29
CA ILE A 40 -14.24 3.82 -9.55
C ILE A 40 -14.05 3.56 -8.05
N GLY A 41 -14.75 2.57 -7.49
CA GLY A 41 -14.65 2.22 -6.08
C GLY A 41 -13.24 1.78 -5.68
N ALA A 42 -12.64 0.86 -6.45
CA ALA A 42 -11.28 0.39 -6.20
C ALA A 42 -10.24 1.51 -6.38
N SER A 43 -10.39 2.34 -7.41
CA SER A 43 -9.49 3.48 -7.65
C SER A 43 -9.57 4.51 -6.51
N LEU A 44 -10.78 4.84 -6.06
CA LEU A 44 -10.98 5.73 -4.92
C LEU A 44 -10.40 5.14 -3.63
N ALA A 45 -10.64 3.84 -3.38
CA ALA A 45 -10.08 3.16 -2.22
C ALA A 45 -8.54 3.22 -2.21
N LEU A 46 -7.90 2.98 -3.36
CA LEU A 46 -6.44 3.06 -3.50
C LEU A 46 -5.93 4.49 -3.21
N VAL A 47 -6.54 5.50 -3.84
CA VAL A 47 -6.15 6.91 -3.65
C VAL A 47 -6.34 7.35 -2.20
N LEU A 48 -7.47 7.00 -1.58
CA LEU A 48 -7.76 7.36 -0.20
C LEU A 48 -6.82 6.65 0.78
N SER A 49 -6.53 5.36 0.56
CA SER A 49 -5.57 4.61 1.38
C SER A 49 -4.18 5.24 1.34
N ALA A 50 -3.68 5.55 0.14
CA ALA A 50 -2.40 6.22 -0.04
C ALA A 50 -2.38 7.62 0.60
N LEU A 51 -3.46 8.40 0.44
CA LEU A 51 -3.59 9.73 1.02
C LEU A 51 -3.54 9.68 2.55
N ILE A 52 -4.29 8.76 3.16
CA ILE A 52 -4.31 8.57 4.61
C ILE A 52 -2.92 8.16 5.10
N GLY A 53 -2.25 7.23 4.40
CA GLY A 53 -0.89 6.81 4.73
C GLY A 53 0.13 7.95 4.70
N VAL A 54 0.09 8.80 3.66
CA VAL A 54 0.98 9.96 3.54
C VAL A 54 0.68 11.02 4.60
N LEU A 55 -0.59 11.31 4.88
CA LEU A 55 -0.97 12.26 5.92
C LEU A 55 -0.51 11.75 7.30
N ALA A 56 -0.86 10.52 7.66
CA ALA A 56 -0.50 9.92 8.94
C ALA A 56 1.03 9.89 9.14
N SER A 57 1.78 9.43 8.14
CA SER A 57 3.25 9.41 8.20
C SER A 57 3.85 10.82 8.33
N THR A 58 3.28 11.83 7.67
CA THR A 58 3.72 13.22 7.79
C THR A 58 3.52 13.76 9.21
N TYR A 59 2.39 13.45 9.86
CA TYR A 59 2.15 13.82 11.25
C TYR A 59 3.09 13.09 12.21
N ILE A 60 3.28 11.78 12.02
CA ILE A 60 4.13 10.95 12.88
C ILE A 60 5.60 11.40 12.81
N THR A 61 6.09 11.73 11.61
CA THR A 61 7.49 12.16 11.41
C THR A 61 7.80 13.51 12.05
N LYS A 62 6.78 14.33 12.36
CA LYS A 62 6.97 15.57 13.15
C LYS A 62 7.18 15.31 14.64
N LEU A 63 6.66 14.19 15.15
CA LEU A 63 6.70 13.83 16.57
C LEU A 63 7.85 12.86 16.89
N ILE A 64 8.19 11.98 15.93
CA ILE A 64 9.14 10.90 16.13
C ILE A 64 10.30 11.03 15.13
N PRO A 65 11.56 10.95 15.57
CA PRO A 65 12.69 10.98 14.66
C PRO A 65 12.64 9.81 13.65
N PRO A 66 13.01 10.05 12.38
CA PRO A 66 12.88 9.07 11.31
C PRO A 66 13.66 7.77 11.56
N SER A 67 14.77 7.81 12.31
CA SER A 67 15.54 6.62 12.64
C SER A 67 14.75 5.60 13.47
N TYR A 68 13.92 6.05 14.41
CA TYR A 68 13.07 5.14 15.20
C TYR A 68 11.99 4.50 14.31
N LEU A 69 11.43 5.26 13.37
CA LEU A 69 10.43 4.77 12.43
C LEU A 69 11.01 3.69 11.50
N GLN A 70 12.23 3.90 11.01
CA GLN A 70 12.96 2.91 10.21
C GLN A 70 13.26 1.64 11.00
N PHE A 71 13.74 1.77 12.23
CA PHE A 71 14.03 0.62 13.09
C PHE A 71 12.77 -0.18 13.42
N ALA A 72 11.66 0.50 13.71
CA ALA A 72 10.37 -0.12 13.94
C ALA A 72 9.85 -0.87 12.69
N ALA A 73 9.90 -0.23 11.52
CA ALA A 73 9.49 -0.86 10.26
C ALA A 73 10.34 -2.10 9.94
N GLY A 74 11.67 -1.99 10.03
CA GLY A 74 12.58 -3.12 9.80
C GLY A 74 12.34 -4.27 10.77
N SER A 75 12.14 -3.97 12.06
CA SER A 75 11.83 -4.98 13.07
C SER A 75 10.50 -5.68 12.76
N ALA A 76 9.47 -4.94 12.35
CA ALA A 76 8.18 -5.50 11.96
C ALA A 76 8.32 -6.45 10.76
N PHE A 77 9.09 -6.08 9.74
CA PHE A 77 9.37 -6.96 8.60
C PHE A 77 10.11 -8.24 9.00
N ILE A 78 11.10 -8.15 9.89
CA ILE A 78 11.81 -9.33 10.41
C ILE A 78 10.86 -10.25 11.17
N ILE A 79 10.01 -9.69 12.05
CA ILE A 79 9.03 -10.46 12.82
C ILE A 79 8.06 -11.17 11.88
N ILE A 80 7.48 -10.46 10.91
CA ILE A 80 6.58 -11.06 9.92
C ILE A 80 7.30 -12.16 9.14
N GLY A 81 8.52 -11.92 8.67
CA GLY A 81 9.31 -12.91 7.95
C GLY A 81 9.59 -14.18 8.77
N ILE A 82 9.91 -14.04 10.06
CA ILE A 82 10.10 -15.18 10.97
C ILE A 82 8.78 -15.92 11.18
N LEU A 83 7.67 -15.21 11.39
CA LEU A 83 6.35 -15.83 11.58
C LEU A 83 5.91 -16.62 10.35
N THR A 84 6.17 -16.10 9.15
CA THR A 84 5.92 -16.79 7.89
C THR A 84 6.82 -18.02 7.71
N LEU A 85 8.10 -17.93 8.09
CA LEU A 85 9.00 -19.10 8.07
C LEU A 85 8.58 -20.21 9.03
N LEU A 86 7.94 -19.85 10.14
CA LEU A 86 7.40 -20.79 11.12
C LEU A 86 5.98 -21.28 10.79
N ASP A 87 5.46 -20.93 9.60
CA ASP A 87 4.10 -21.28 9.13
C ASP A 87 3.00 -20.88 10.14
N LYS A 88 3.26 -19.83 10.92
CA LYS A 88 2.30 -19.30 11.90
C LYS A 88 1.39 -18.25 11.29
N ILE A 89 1.75 -17.76 10.10
CA ILE A 89 1.04 -16.86 9.18
C ILE A 89 1.36 -17.35 7.76
#